data_AF-A0A2C6C0S3-F1
#
_entry.id   AF-A0A2C6C0S3-F1
#
_cell.length_a   1.000
_cell.length_b   1.000
_cell.length_c   1.000
_cell.angle_alpha   90.00
_cell.angle_beta   90.00
_cell.angle_gamma   90.00
#
_symmetry.space_group_name_H-M   'P 1'
#
loop_
_entity.id
_entity.type
_entity.pdbx_description
1 polymer ?
#
loop_
_entity_poly.entity_id
_entity_poly.type
_entity_poly.pdbx_seq_one_letter_code
_entity_poly.pdbx_strand_id
1 'polypeptide(L)'
;MKIKELKISPIQEDSIFSKIYAYFIFLMPFFIMGAFVIFCYYNREVIEALYIIIITNKVFSIIWVVLWFGGMINILRQAFCYLFVEEVCSVENKTFYYQKFRKIFGIKKLIKNLEIPIVEISEVKEAKKPSFLYAFLNPLGHRNAVEIETIDGKIYKIMNSVVLKNRNSLNPTSSETNERANKIYNEVKDMISK
;
A
#
# COMPACT_ATOMS: atom_id res chain seq x y z
N MET A 1 0.43 18.50 -27.63
CA MET A 1 1.63 18.21 -26.82
C MET A 1 1.57 16.73 -26.45
N LYS A 2 2.65 15.95 -26.55
CA LYS A 2 2.60 14.52 -26.21
C LYS A 2 2.22 14.38 -24.73
N ILE A 3 1.11 13.73 -24.44
CA ILE A 3 0.71 13.36 -23.07
C ILE A 3 1.83 12.46 -22.54
N LYS A 4 2.65 12.99 -21.63
CA LYS A 4 3.62 12.18 -20.90
C LYS A 4 2.88 11.58 -19.73
N GLU A 5 2.65 10.27 -19.78
CA GLU A 5 1.96 9.52 -18.74
C GLU A 5 2.97 8.67 -17.97
N LEU A 6 2.89 8.72 -16.64
CA LEU A 6 3.64 7.86 -15.72
C LEU A 6 2.68 7.04 -14.89
N LYS A 7 2.74 5.73 -15.11
CA LYS A 7 1.94 4.74 -14.39
C LYS A 7 2.79 4.04 -13.34
N ILE A 8 2.29 4.02 -12.11
CA ILE A 8 2.98 3.48 -10.95
C ILE A 8 2.04 2.51 -10.26
N SER A 9 2.47 1.26 -10.17
CA SER A 9 1.75 0.21 -9.45
C SER A 9 2.76 -0.63 -8.65
N PRO A 10 2.48 -0.98 -7.39
CA PRO A 10 3.33 -1.92 -6.65
C PRO A 10 3.33 -3.32 -7.22
N ILE A 11 2.21 -3.71 -7.83
CA ILE A 11 2.07 -4.95 -8.58
C ILE A 11 2.46 -4.64 -10.04
N GLN A 12 3.61 -5.14 -10.46
CA GLN A 12 4.05 -4.99 -11.85
C GLN A 12 3.15 -5.81 -12.79
N GLU A 13 2.79 -5.27 -13.95
CA GLU A 13 1.79 -5.89 -14.84
C GLU A 13 2.27 -7.19 -15.49
N ASP A 14 3.58 -7.30 -15.71
CA ASP A 14 4.30 -8.45 -16.26
C ASP A 14 4.60 -9.53 -15.21
N SER A 15 4.59 -9.19 -13.92
CA SER A 15 4.94 -10.13 -12.86
C SER A 15 3.75 -10.95 -12.38
N ILE A 16 3.69 -12.22 -12.81
CA ILE A 16 2.75 -13.23 -12.29
C ILE A 16 2.93 -13.43 -10.78
N PHE A 17 4.19 -13.49 -10.33
CA PHE A 17 4.51 -13.67 -8.92
C PHE A 17 3.92 -12.55 -8.04
N SER A 18 4.11 -11.28 -8.43
CA SER A 18 3.60 -10.13 -7.68
C SER A 18 2.09 -10.16 -7.55
N LYS A 19 1.38 -10.58 -8.61
CA LYS A 19 -0.08 -10.71 -8.60
C LYS A 19 -0.51 -11.79 -7.61
N ILE A 20 0.03 -13.00 -7.73
CA ILE A 20 -0.31 -14.13 -6.84
C ILE A 20 0.00 -13.78 -5.38
N TYR A 21 1.19 -13.23 -5.13
CA TYR A 21 1.62 -12.86 -3.78
C TYR A 21 0.73 -11.78 -3.16
N ALA A 22 0.31 -10.77 -3.94
CA ALA A 22 -0.60 -9.75 -3.46
C ALA A 22 -1.97 -10.32 -3.06
N TYR A 23 -2.55 -11.22 -3.87
CA TYR A 23 -3.80 -11.90 -3.52
C TYR A 23 -3.63 -12.86 -2.35
N PHE A 24 -2.48 -13.53 -2.22
CA PHE A 24 -2.19 -14.37 -1.07
C PHE A 24 -2.18 -13.55 0.23
N ILE A 25 -1.46 -12.42 0.27
CA ILE A 25 -1.47 -11.51 1.43
C ILE A 25 -2.89 -11.04 1.76
N PHE A 26 -3.65 -10.68 0.73
CA PHE A 26 -5.02 -10.21 0.88
C PHE A 26 -5.97 -11.26 1.45
N LEU A 27 -5.84 -12.51 0.99
CA LEU A 27 -6.69 -13.62 1.37
C LEU A 27 -6.24 -14.33 2.66
N MET A 28 -4.98 -14.13 3.08
CA MET A 28 -4.39 -14.76 4.27
C MET A 28 -5.25 -14.64 5.53
N PRO A 29 -5.82 -13.46 5.89
CA PRO A 29 -6.73 -13.34 7.04
C PRO A 29 -7.92 -14.32 6.98
N PHE A 30 -8.49 -14.50 5.79
CA PHE A 30 -9.65 -15.38 5.58
C PHE A 30 -9.27 -16.86 5.59
N PHE A 31 -8.09 -17.22 5.06
CA PHE A 31 -7.59 -18.59 5.15
C PHE A 31 -7.35 -19.03 6.59
N ILE A 32 -6.75 -18.16 7.42
CA ILE A 32 -6.53 -18.48 8.83
C ILE A 32 -7.87 -18.67 9.54
N MET A 33 -8.86 -17.80 9.27
CA MET A 33 -10.19 -17.92 9.87
C MET A 33 -10.92 -19.19 9.42
N GLY A 34 -10.86 -19.53 8.13
CA GLY A 34 -11.45 -20.77 7.61
C GLY A 34 -10.81 -22.03 8.20
N ALA A 35 -9.48 -22.06 8.30
CA ALA A 35 -8.76 -23.15 8.94
C ALA A 35 -9.12 -23.30 10.42
N PHE A 36 -9.27 -22.18 11.14
CA PHE A 36 -9.71 -22.19 12.53
C PHE A 36 -11.12 -22.76 12.69
N VAL A 37 -12.07 -22.37 11.83
CA VAL A 37 -13.44 -22.91 11.84
C VAL A 37 -13.46 -24.42 11.57
N ILE A 38 -12.70 -24.89 10.58
CA ILE A 38 -12.59 -26.31 10.26
C ILE A 38 -11.97 -27.07 11.44
N PHE A 39 -10.88 -26.55 12.02
CA PHE A 39 -10.23 -27.13 13.19
C PHE A 39 -11.21 -27.28 14.37
N CYS A 40 -11.97 -26.22 14.64
CA CYS A 40 -13.03 -26.24 15.64
C CYS A 40 -14.08 -27.33 15.36
N TYR A 41 -14.56 -27.42 14.12
CA TYR A 41 -15.59 -28.39 13.75
C TYR A 41 -15.18 -29.85 14.05
N TYR A 42 -13.94 -30.21 13.75
CA TYR A 42 -13.44 -31.58 13.91
C TYR A 42 -12.92 -31.91 15.32
N ASN A 43 -12.59 -30.92 16.15
CA ASN A 43 -11.91 -31.13 17.44
C ASN A 43 -12.70 -30.55 18.61
N ARG A 44 -13.96 -30.98 18.80
CA ARG A 44 -14.86 -30.44 19.84
C ARG A 44 -14.29 -30.51 21.26
N GLU A 45 -13.64 -31.61 21.61
CA GLU A 45 -12.98 -31.77 22.93
C GLU A 45 -11.87 -30.74 23.14
N VAL A 46 -11.12 -30.41 22.08
CA VAL A 46 -10.09 -29.37 22.12
C VAL A 46 -10.72 -27.99 22.27
N ILE A 47 -11.89 -27.73 21.66
CA ILE A 47 -12.64 -26.48 21.89
C ILE A 47 -13.03 -26.35 23.36
N GLU A 48 -13.56 -27.40 23.99
CA GLU A 48 -13.99 -27.33 25.39
C GLU A 48 -12.80 -26.99 26.30
N ALA A 49 -11.66 -27.64 26.09
CA ALA A 49 -10.42 -27.28 26.79
C ALA A 49 -9.97 -25.83 26.51
N LEU A 50 -10.01 -25.40 25.24
CA LEU A 50 -9.66 -24.04 24.85
C LEU A 50 -10.60 -23.00 25.48
N TYR A 51 -11.90 -23.31 25.55
CA TYR A 51 -12.92 -22.47 26.18
C TYR A 51 -12.64 -22.29 27.67
N ILE A 52 -12.31 -23.37 28.37
CA ILE A 52 -11.91 -23.31 29.79
C ILE A 52 -10.66 -22.42 29.94
N ILE A 53 -9.66 -22.57 29.07
CA ILE A 53 -8.44 -21.74 29.08
C ILE A 53 -8.77 -20.25 28.85
N ILE A 54 -9.65 -19.94 27.89
CA ILE A 54 -10.09 -18.58 27.56
C ILE A 54 -10.83 -17.94 28.74
N ILE A 55 -11.76 -18.68 29.36
CA ILE A 55 -12.51 -18.22 30.52
C ILE A 55 -11.63 -18.08 31.76
N THR A 56 -10.60 -18.90 31.91
CA THR A 56 -9.64 -18.79 33.01
C THR A 56 -8.72 -17.58 32.81
N ASN A 57 -8.31 -17.30 31.57
CA ASN A 57 -7.33 -16.27 31.23
C ASN A 57 -7.96 -15.08 30.46
N LYS A 58 -9.13 -14.61 30.90
CA LYS A 58 -9.98 -13.63 30.16
C LYS A 58 -9.22 -12.41 29.67
N VAL A 59 -8.37 -11.81 30.52
CA VAL A 59 -7.60 -10.60 30.17
C VAL A 59 -6.64 -10.87 29.02
N PHE A 60 -5.88 -11.97 29.09
CA PHE A 60 -4.96 -12.37 28.04
C PHE A 60 -5.70 -12.69 26.73
N SER A 61 -6.82 -13.41 26.82
CA SER A 61 -7.63 -13.75 25.65
C SER A 61 -8.21 -12.52 24.95
N ILE A 62 -8.67 -11.52 25.71
CA ILE A 62 -9.14 -10.25 25.14
C ILE A 62 -7.99 -9.54 24.41
N ILE A 63 -6.82 -9.43 25.03
CA ILE A 63 -5.64 -8.81 24.41
C ILE A 63 -5.28 -9.55 23.12
N TRP A 64 -5.25 -10.87 23.14
CA TRP A 64 -4.91 -11.69 21.98
C TRP A 64 -5.91 -11.48 20.82
N VAL A 65 -7.21 -11.49 21.11
CA VAL A 65 -8.26 -11.22 20.11
C VAL A 65 -8.09 -9.83 19.50
N VAL A 66 -7.87 -8.80 20.34
CA VAL A 66 -7.66 -7.42 19.86
C VAL A 66 -6.43 -7.33 18.96
N LEU A 67 -5.31 -7.93 19.36
CA LEU A 67 -4.09 -7.95 18.55
C LEU A 67 -4.29 -8.69 17.22
N TRP A 68 -5.00 -9.81 17.24
CA TRP A 68 -5.24 -10.63 16.05
C TRP A 68 -6.17 -9.92 15.06
N PHE A 69 -7.32 -9.42 15.52
CA PHE A 69 -8.25 -8.64 14.68
C PHE A 69 -7.63 -7.33 14.21
N GLY A 70 -6.92 -6.62 15.09
CA GLY A 70 -6.18 -5.40 14.74
C GLY A 70 -5.15 -5.66 13.65
N GLY A 71 -4.40 -6.76 13.76
CA GLY A 71 -3.45 -7.23 12.75
C GLY A 71 -4.12 -7.53 11.41
N MET A 72 -5.23 -8.28 11.42
CA MET A 72 -5.99 -8.58 10.19
C MET A 72 -6.51 -7.32 9.50
N ILE A 73 -7.15 -6.41 10.25
CA ILE A 73 -7.65 -5.14 9.72
C ILE A 73 -6.50 -4.33 9.15
N ASN A 74 -5.35 -4.31 9.82
CA ASN A 74 -4.17 -3.59 9.34
C ASN A 74 -3.63 -4.17 8.03
N ILE A 75 -3.56 -5.50 7.88
CA ILE A 75 -3.15 -6.17 6.64
C ILE A 75 -4.12 -5.83 5.50
N LEU A 76 -5.43 -5.94 5.74
CA LEU A 76 -6.45 -5.61 4.73
C LEU A 76 -6.35 -4.15 4.31
N ARG A 77 -6.22 -3.23 5.28
CA ARG A 77 -6.01 -1.80 5.02
C ARG A 77 -4.77 -1.58 4.17
N GLN A 78 -3.64 -2.23 4.51
CA GLN A 78 -2.40 -2.11 3.74
C GLN A 78 -2.57 -2.64 2.30
N ALA A 79 -3.24 -3.77 2.13
CA ALA A 79 -3.55 -4.34 0.82
C ALA A 79 -4.41 -3.38 -0.02
N PHE A 80 -5.49 -2.83 0.53
CA PHE A 80 -6.42 -1.96 -0.19
C PHE A 80 -5.90 -0.55 -0.48
N CYS A 81 -5.11 0.02 0.43
CA CYS A 81 -4.63 1.41 0.32
C CYS A 81 -3.32 1.53 -0.45
N TYR A 82 -2.53 0.46 -0.49
CA TYR A 82 -1.17 0.52 -1.02
C TYR A 82 -0.90 -0.56 -2.05
N LEU A 83 -1.25 -1.83 -1.80
CA LEU A 83 -0.87 -2.94 -2.67
C LEU A 83 -1.66 -2.98 -3.99
N PHE A 84 -2.98 -2.87 -3.89
CA PHE A 84 -3.90 -2.92 -5.03
C PHE A 84 -4.23 -1.53 -5.55
N VAL A 85 -3.23 -0.69 -5.64
CA VAL A 85 -3.37 0.68 -6.11
C VAL A 85 -2.53 0.88 -7.35
N GLU A 86 -3.12 1.54 -8.33
CA GLU A 86 -2.45 2.03 -9.52
C GLU A 86 -2.58 3.55 -9.51
N GLU A 87 -1.45 4.23 -9.56
CA GLU A 87 -1.35 5.68 -9.58
C GLU A 87 -0.88 6.12 -10.96
N VAL A 88 -1.59 7.05 -11.57
CA VAL A 88 -1.31 7.57 -12.92
C VAL A 88 -1.11 9.07 -12.81
N CYS A 89 0.01 9.55 -13.32
CA CYS A 89 0.30 10.97 -13.46
C CYS A 89 0.41 11.32 -14.93
N SER A 90 -0.22 12.41 -15.34
CA SER A 90 -0.09 12.93 -16.69
C SER A 90 -0.04 14.45 -16.68
N VAL A 91 0.56 15.02 -17.72
CA VAL A 91 0.54 16.47 -17.95
C VAL A 91 -0.12 16.74 -19.28
N GLU A 92 -1.16 17.56 -19.24
CA GLU A 92 -1.89 18.03 -20.41
C GLU A 92 -2.24 19.51 -20.23
N ASN A 93 -1.99 20.32 -21.28
CA ASN A 93 -2.32 21.75 -21.30
C ASN A 93 -1.88 22.53 -20.04
N LYS A 94 -0.63 22.33 -19.60
CA LYS A 94 -0.04 22.94 -18.39
C LYS A 94 -0.77 22.61 -17.08
N THR A 95 -1.56 21.53 -17.07
CA THR A 95 -2.22 21.00 -15.87
C THR A 95 -1.64 19.63 -15.58
N PHE A 96 -1.27 19.41 -14.33
CA PHE A 96 -0.82 18.14 -13.79
C PHE A 96 -2.05 17.37 -13.27
N TYR A 97 -2.26 16.19 -13.82
CA TYR A 97 -3.32 15.28 -13.42
C TYR A 97 -2.73 14.14 -12.61
N TYR A 98 -3.33 13.88 -11.45
CA TYR A 98 -3.02 12.71 -10.64
C TYR A 98 -4.29 11.90 -10.38
N GLN A 99 -4.27 10.65 -10.83
CA GLN A 99 -5.36 9.71 -10.66
C GLN A 99 -4.89 8.51 -9.84
N LYS A 100 -5.65 8.16 -8.82
CA LYS A 100 -5.44 6.97 -8.00
C LYS A 100 -6.57 5.99 -8.21
N PHE A 101 -6.24 4.80 -8.69
CA PHE A 101 -7.17 3.72 -8.95
C PHE A 101 -6.95 2.57 -7.97
N ARG A 102 -8.04 1.91 -7.59
CA ARG A 102 -8.02 0.58 -6.95
C ARG A 102 -8.15 -0.47 -8.03
N LYS A 103 -7.26 -1.46 -8.02
CA LYS A 103 -7.24 -2.56 -9.00
C LYS A 103 -7.27 -3.91 -8.29
N ILE A 104 -8.46 -4.51 -8.20
CA ILE A 104 -8.70 -5.78 -7.51
C ILE A 104 -9.62 -6.64 -8.35
N PHE A 105 -9.29 -7.92 -8.53
CA PHE A 105 -10.03 -8.89 -9.33
C PHE A 105 -10.36 -8.40 -10.75
N GLY A 106 -9.45 -7.64 -11.36
CA GLY A 106 -9.64 -7.07 -12.71
C GLY A 106 -10.52 -5.80 -12.76
N ILE A 107 -11.15 -5.42 -11.64
CA ILE A 107 -11.94 -4.19 -11.55
C ILE A 107 -11.01 -3.02 -11.27
N LYS A 108 -11.08 -1.98 -12.10
CA LYS A 108 -10.39 -0.70 -11.92
C LYS A 108 -11.39 0.36 -11.47
N LYS A 109 -11.27 0.86 -10.23
CA LYS A 109 -12.14 1.90 -9.65
C LYS A 109 -11.33 3.14 -9.32
N LEU A 110 -11.75 4.31 -9.80
CA LEU A 110 -11.15 5.60 -9.43
C LEU A 110 -11.45 5.91 -7.96
N ILE A 111 -10.41 6.24 -7.19
CA ILE A 111 -10.49 6.62 -5.76
C ILE A 111 -10.25 8.11 -5.58
N LYS A 112 -9.27 8.66 -6.32
CA LYS A 112 -8.86 10.06 -6.20
C LYS A 112 -8.53 10.58 -7.59
N ASN A 113 -9.02 11.78 -7.90
CA ASN A 113 -8.62 12.56 -9.06
C ASN A 113 -8.19 13.93 -8.52
N LEU A 114 -6.98 14.35 -8.87
CA LEU A 114 -6.46 15.67 -8.56
C LEU A 114 -6.02 16.31 -9.88
N GLU A 115 -6.33 17.59 -10.00
CA GLU A 115 -6.00 18.41 -11.15
C GLU A 115 -5.35 19.66 -10.56
N ILE A 116 -4.08 19.88 -10.90
CA ILE A 116 -3.28 20.96 -10.34
C ILE A 116 -2.65 21.71 -11.51
N PRO A 117 -3.03 22.97 -11.76
CA PRO A 117 -2.31 23.81 -12.72
C PRO A 117 -0.83 23.89 -12.35
N ILE A 118 0.07 23.73 -13.32
CA ILE A 118 1.52 23.77 -13.05
C ILE A 118 1.93 25.10 -12.42
N VAL A 119 1.25 26.19 -12.77
CA VAL A 119 1.47 27.53 -12.19
C VAL A 119 1.18 27.57 -10.68
N GLU A 120 0.28 26.72 -10.19
CA GLU A 120 -0.05 26.64 -8.76
C GLU A 120 0.94 25.77 -7.98
N ILE A 121 1.83 25.03 -8.65
CA ILE A 121 2.84 24.21 -8.00
C ILE A 121 4.01 25.11 -7.61
N SER A 122 4.25 25.24 -6.31
CA SER A 122 5.37 26.02 -5.78
C SER A 122 6.66 25.21 -5.79
N GLU A 123 6.60 23.95 -5.34
CA GLU A 123 7.78 23.11 -5.22
C GLU A 123 7.45 21.61 -5.36
N VAL A 124 8.40 20.86 -5.93
CA VAL A 124 8.34 19.39 -6.02
C VAL A 124 9.53 18.84 -5.24
N LYS A 125 9.25 18.13 -4.14
CA LYS A 125 10.24 17.57 -3.21
C LYS A 125 10.26 16.06 -3.27
N GLU A 126 11.42 15.47 -2.99
CA GLU A 126 11.49 14.03 -2.70
C GLU A 126 10.83 13.80 -1.32
N ALA A 127 9.90 12.84 -1.27
CA ALA A 127 9.24 12.50 -0.02
C ALA A 127 10.23 11.85 0.97
N LYS A 128 10.20 12.32 2.22
CA LYS A 128 11.08 11.83 3.29
C LYS A 128 10.92 10.31 3.47
N LYS A 129 12.05 9.63 3.63
CA LYS A 129 12.06 8.20 3.94
C LYS A 129 11.32 7.96 5.27
N PRO A 130 10.45 6.93 5.33
CA PRO A 130 9.85 6.55 6.59
C PRO A 130 10.94 6.11 7.58
N SER A 131 10.70 6.33 8.88
CA SER A 131 11.62 5.88 9.91
C SER A 131 11.74 4.35 9.91
N PHE A 132 12.87 3.83 10.38
CA PHE A 132 13.07 2.39 10.54
C PHE A 132 11.97 1.74 11.41
N LEU A 133 11.51 2.44 12.45
CA LEU A 133 10.42 1.99 13.32
C LEU A 133 9.11 1.83 12.55
N TYR A 134 8.81 2.74 11.62
CA TYR A 134 7.62 2.67 10.78
C TYR A 134 7.68 1.47 9.81
N ALA A 135 8.86 1.21 9.24
CA ALA A 135 9.08 0.03 8.39
C ALA A 135 8.97 -1.28 9.17
N PHE A 136 9.44 -1.32 10.42
CA PHE A 136 9.32 -2.49 11.30
C PHE A 136 7.87 -2.79 11.69
N LEU A 137 7.11 -1.75 12.05
CA LEU A 137 5.70 -1.90 12.47
C LEU A 137 4.73 -2.09 11.31
N ASN A 138 5.11 -1.72 10.08
CA ASN A 138 4.33 -1.96 8.87
C ASN A 138 5.16 -2.78 7.87
N PRO A 139 5.07 -4.12 7.90
CA PRO A 139 5.83 -4.97 6.99
C PRO A 139 5.42 -4.85 5.52
N LEU A 140 4.22 -4.31 5.21
CA LEU A 140 3.84 -3.85 3.87
C LEU A 140 3.88 -2.32 3.80
N GLY A 141 4.83 -1.73 4.51
CA GLY A 141 5.01 -0.29 4.66
C GLY A 141 5.17 0.36 3.30
N HIS A 142 4.31 1.33 3.02
CA HIS A 142 4.37 2.13 1.81
C HIS A 142 5.30 3.33 2.04
N ARG A 143 5.98 3.73 0.97
CA ARG A 143 6.73 4.97 0.88
C ARG A 143 6.14 5.79 -0.26
N ASN A 144 5.83 7.05 0.00
CA ASN A 144 5.55 8.00 -1.08
C ASN A 144 6.89 8.41 -1.70
N ALA A 145 6.92 8.63 -3.01
CA ALA A 145 8.12 9.08 -3.70
C ALA A 145 8.19 10.60 -3.79
N VAL A 146 7.05 11.27 -3.95
CA VAL A 146 6.99 12.71 -4.29
C VAL A 146 6.06 13.46 -3.34
N GLU A 147 6.50 14.64 -2.94
CA GLU A 147 5.69 15.66 -2.27
C GLU A 147 5.57 16.88 -3.19
N ILE A 148 4.35 17.25 -3.55
CA ILE A 148 4.06 18.45 -4.34
C ILE A 148 3.45 19.49 -3.40
N GLU A 149 4.06 20.66 -3.34
CA GLU A 149 3.57 21.80 -2.58
C GLU A 149 2.94 22.80 -3.54
N THR A 150 1.78 23.35 -3.20
CA THR A 150 1.15 24.43 -3.97
C THR A 150 1.45 25.79 -3.39
N ILE A 151 1.22 26.85 -4.15
CA ILE A 151 1.36 28.25 -3.71
C ILE A 151 0.48 28.52 -2.46
N ASP A 152 -0.70 27.88 -2.38
CA ASP A 152 -1.59 27.94 -1.22
C ASP A 152 -1.06 27.18 0.03
N GLY A 153 0.12 26.57 -0.04
CA GLY A 153 0.72 25.80 1.04
C GLY A 153 0.12 24.40 1.24
N LYS A 154 -0.66 23.87 0.27
CA LYS A 154 -1.18 22.50 0.35
C LYS A 154 -0.10 21.52 -0.09
N ILE A 155 0.12 20.48 0.73
CA ILE A 155 1.11 19.43 0.45
C ILE A 155 0.40 18.14 0.01
N TYR A 156 0.67 17.71 -1.21
CA TYR A 156 0.18 16.48 -1.80
C TYR A 156 1.28 15.42 -1.80
N LYS A 157 1.06 14.33 -1.05
CA LYS A 157 1.94 13.14 -1.06
C LYS A 157 1.45 12.16 -2.11
N ILE A 158 2.32 11.82 -3.05
CA ILE A 158 1.95 11.07 -4.25
C ILE A 158 2.97 9.93 -4.47
N MET A 159 2.49 8.83 -5.06
CA MET A 159 3.27 7.75 -5.67
C MET A 159 3.85 6.75 -4.68
N ASN A 160 3.11 5.66 -4.46
CA ASN A 160 3.62 4.51 -3.72
C ASN A 160 4.80 3.85 -4.46
N SER A 161 6.00 3.92 -3.88
CA SER A 161 7.23 3.42 -4.51
C SER A 161 7.50 1.93 -4.29
N VAL A 162 6.76 1.26 -3.40
CA VAL A 162 7.01 -0.15 -3.05
C VAL A 162 6.84 -1.06 -4.27
N VAL A 163 7.77 -1.99 -4.48
CA VAL A 163 7.71 -3.01 -5.54
C VAL A 163 7.52 -4.37 -4.90
N LEU A 164 6.62 -5.19 -5.43
CA LEU A 164 6.53 -6.61 -5.06
C LEU A 164 7.37 -7.49 -5.99
N LYS A 165 8.70 -7.31 -6.08
CA LYS A 165 9.53 -8.10 -7.00
C LYS A 165 10.20 -9.30 -6.33
N ASN A 166 10.80 -9.07 -5.15
CA ASN A 166 11.49 -10.08 -4.35
C ASN A 166 11.31 -9.78 -2.83
N ARG A 167 11.75 -10.68 -1.95
CA ARG A 167 11.65 -10.50 -0.49
C ARG A 167 12.35 -9.24 0.02
N ASN A 168 13.44 -8.81 -0.64
CA ASN A 168 14.23 -7.65 -0.25
C ASN A 168 13.57 -6.32 -0.63
N SER A 169 12.75 -6.32 -1.69
CA SER A 169 11.98 -5.16 -2.19
C SER A 169 10.75 -4.82 -1.36
N LEU A 170 10.35 -5.72 -0.44
CA LEU A 170 9.21 -5.51 0.45
C LEU A 170 9.47 -4.45 1.53
N ASN A 171 10.74 -4.16 1.83
CA ASN A 171 11.09 -3.14 2.81
C ASN A 171 11.04 -1.74 2.15
N PRO A 172 10.24 -0.78 2.67
CA PRO A 172 10.17 0.59 2.15
C PRO A 172 11.51 1.35 2.17
N THR A 173 12.49 0.89 2.96
CA THR A 173 13.84 1.48 3.02
C THR A 173 14.88 0.72 2.20
N SER A 174 14.49 -0.32 1.46
CA SER A 174 15.38 -1.11 0.60
C SER A 174 16.03 -0.27 -0.51
N SER A 175 17.21 -0.70 -0.98
CA SER A 175 17.90 -0.03 -2.10
C SER A 175 17.01 0.04 -3.35
N GLU A 176 16.37 -1.07 -3.70
CA GLU A 176 15.48 -1.16 -4.86
C GLU A 176 14.29 -0.17 -4.77
N THR A 177 13.69 -0.05 -3.58
CA THR A 177 12.58 0.90 -3.36
C THR A 177 13.07 2.36 -3.38
N ASN A 178 14.30 2.61 -2.91
CA ASN A 178 14.91 3.93 -2.97
C ASN A 178 15.23 4.35 -4.41
N GLU A 179 15.84 3.48 -5.21
CA GLU A 179 16.13 3.74 -6.63
C GLU A 179 14.84 4.02 -7.41
N ARG A 180 13.80 3.23 -7.17
CA ARG A 180 12.50 3.45 -7.79
C ARG A 180 11.88 4.78 -7.36
N ALA A 181 11.92 5.12 -6.07
CA ALA A 181 11.41 6.39 -5.58
C ALA A 181 12.13 7.58 -6.24
N ASN A 182 13.45 7.52 -6.35
CA ASN A 182 14.26 8.55 -7.01
C ASN A 182 13.92 8.68 -8.49
N LYS A 183 13.76 7.55 -9.20
CA LYS A 183 13.34 7.53 -10.60
C LYS A 183 11.98 8.19 -10.78
N ILE A 184 11.01 7.83 -9.96
CA ILE A 184 9.67 8.40 -9.96
C ILE A 184 9.74 9.93 -9.72
N TYR A 185 10.49 10.37 -8.72
CA TYR A 185 10.67 11.79 -8.42
C TYR A 185 11.25 12.57 -9.59
N ASN A 186 12.33 12.08 -10.19
CA ASN A 186 12.94 12.74 -11.35
C ASN A 186 11.97 12.81 -12.54
N GLU A 187 11.23 11.74 -12.81
CA GLU A 187 10.26 11.72 -13.93
C GLU A 187 9.11 12.72 -13.74
N VAL A 188 8.62 12.89 -12.50
CA VAL A 188 7.59 13.89 -12.17
C VAL A 188 8.14 15.30 -12.24
N LYS A 189 9.34 15.54 -11.69
CA LYS A 189 10.00 16.84 -11.78
C LYS A 189 10.18 17.25 -13.24
N ASP A 190 10.60 16.33 -14.10
CA ASP A 190 10.72 16.54 -15.54
C ASP A 190 9.38 16.78 -16.25
N MET A 191 8.27 16.25 -15.73
CA MET A 191 6.93 16.51 -16.27
C MET A 191 6.44 17.92 -15.94
N ILE A 192 6.71 18.38 -14.72
CA ILE A 192 6.24 19.67 -14.22
C ILE A 192 7.12 20.83 -14.72
N SER A 193 8.41 20.57 -14.98
CA SER A 193 9.37 21.61 -15.38
C SER A 193 9.35 21.97 -16.88
N LYS A 194 8.53 21.26 -17.69
CA LYS A 194 8.41 21.45 -19.15
C LYS A 194 7.11 22.14 -19.52
#